data_AF-A0AAN4Z1E1-F1
#
_entry.id   AF-A0AAN4Z1E1-F1
#
_cell.length_a   1.000
_cell.length_b   1.000
_cell.length_c   1.000
_cell.angle_alpha   90.00
_cell.angle_beta   90.00
_cell.angle_gamma   90.00
#
_symmetry.space_group_name_H-M   'P 1'
#
loop_
_entity.id
_entity.type
_entity.pdbx_description
1 polymer ?
#
loop_
_entity_poly.entity_id
_entity_poly.type
_entity_poly.pdbx_seq_one_letter_code
_entity_poly.pdbx_strand_id
1 'polypeptide(L)' 'VKAIKGRLVLIGFDGWEDEKHDHLYDYRSEQMFPCGWGEMVGHALQKPVRTNPIEEEEEVVDEEEELVDEIIDVETV' A
#
# COMPACT_ATOMS: atom_id res chain seq x y z
N VAL A 1 13.27 -11.19 -4.00
CA VAL A 1 13.15 -12.67 -4.06
C VAL A 1 12.86 -13.18 -2.67
N LYS A 2 11.77 -13.95 -2.48
CA LYS A 2 11.36 -14.46 -1.16
C LYS A 2 11.91 -15.86 -0.86
N ALA A 3 11.91 -16.78 -1.83
CA ALA A 3 12.42 -18.14 -1.67
C ALA A 3 12.91 -18.75 -2.98
N ILE A 4 13.72 -19.81 -2.89
CA ILE A 4 14.24 -20.56 -4.04
C ILE A 4 14.11 -22.06 -3.77
N LYS A 5 13.59 -22.82 -4.73
CA LYS A 5 13.51 -24.29 -4.67
C LYS A 5 13.88 -24.90 -6.02
N GLY A 6 15.12 -25.36 -6.14
CA GLY A 6 15.66 -25.88 -7.40
C GLY A 6 15.65 -24.79 -8.48
N ARG A 7 14.92 -25.03 -9.57
CA ARG A 7 14.77 -24.07 -10.68
C ARG A 7 13.68 -23.01 -10.46
N LEU A 8 12.91 -23.13 -9.37
CA LEU A 8 11.77 -22.25 -9.08
C LEU A 8 12.18 -21.16 -8.08
N VAL A 9 11.70 -19.94 -8.34
CA VAL A 9 11.95 -18.73 -7.57
C VAL A 9 10.61 -18.12 -7.18
N LEU A 10 10.40 -17.91 -5.87
CA LEU A 10 9.23 -17.21 -5.35
C LEU A 10 9.53 -15.71 -5.32
N ILE A 11 8.74 -14.96 -6.07
CA ILE A 11 8.85 -13.51 -6.21
C ILE A 11 7.70 -12.86 -5.43
N GLY A 12 8.06 -12.07 -4.42
CA GLY A 12 7.13 -11.13 -3.79
C GLY A 12 7.38 -9.73 -4.32
N PHE A 13 6.31 -8.95 -4.40
CA PHE A 13 6.35 -7.55 -4.82
C PHE A 13 6.45 -6.65 -3.58
N ASP A 14 7.38 -5.70 -3.62
CA ASP A 14 7.58 -4.76 -2.51
C ASP A 14 6.30 -3.95 -2.25
N GLY A 15 5.92 -3.84 -0.98
CA GLY A 15 4.68 -3.16 -0.56
C GLY A 15 3.44 -4.05 -0.50
N TRP A 16 3.54 -5.32 -0.88
CA TRP A 16 2.47 -6.31 -0.70
C TRP A 16 2.86 -7.28 0.42
N GLU A 17 2.21 -7.15 1.58
CA GLU A 17 2.51 -7.96 2.76
C GLU A 17 1.89 -9.36 2.67
N ASP A 18 0.73 -9.48 2.02
CA ASP A 18 0.03 -10.75 1.86
C ASP A 18 0.72 -11.69 0.86
N GLU A 19 0.86 -12.96 1.24
CA GLU A 19 1.41 -14.03 0.38
C GLU A 19 0.60 -14.27 -0.90
N LYS A 20 -0.66 -13.79 -0.95
CA LYS A 20 -1.55 -13.94 -2.10
C LYS A 20 -1.05 -13.26 -3.39
N HIS A 21 -0.11 -12.32 -3.26
CA HIS A 21 0.51 -11.63 -4.39
C HIS A 21 1.87 -12.20 -4.78
N ASP A 22 2.37 -13.19 -4.04
CA ASP A 22 3.63 -13.84 -4.35
C ASP A 22 3.43 -14.83 -5.50
N HIS A 23 4.28 -14.75 -6.51
CA HIS A 23 4.21 -15.60 -7.70
C HIS A 23 5.47 -16.46 -7.84
N LEU A 24 5.28 -17.70 -8.28
CA LEU A 24 6.37 -18.66 -8.49
C LEU A 24 6.77 -18.69 -9.97
N TYR A 25 8.04 -18.44 -10.24
CA TYR A 25 8.61 -18.42 -11.60
C TYR A 25 9.75 -19.41 -11.75
N ASP A 26 9.99 -19.84 -12.99
CA ASP A 26 11.24 -20.47 -13.37
C ASP A 26 12.38 -19.45 -13.47
N TYR A 27 13.60 -19.77 -13.01
CA TYR A 27 14.75 -18.86 -13.08
C TYR A 27 15.17 -18.47 -14.52
N ARG A 28 14.68 -19.17 -15.55
CA ARG A 28 14.90 -18.84 -16.98
C ARG A 28 13.68 -18.19 -17.65
N SER A 29 12.66 -17.81 -16.88
CA SER A 29 11.48 -17.12 -17.42
C SER A 29 11.88 -15.85 -18.17
N GLU A 30 11.30 -15.66 -19.36
CA GLU A 30 11.49 -14.45 -20.19
C GLU A 30 10.89 -13.18 -19.57
N GLN A 31 10.13 -13.33 -18.49
CA GLN A 31 9.49 -12.23 -17.77
C GLN A 31 10.35 -11.69 -16.62
N MET A 32 11.57 -12.20 -16.43
CA MET A 32 12.48 -11.70 -15.41
C MET A 32 13.58 -10.87 -16.04
N PHE A 33 13.71 -9.65 -15.53
CA PHE A 33 14.65 -8.68 -16.02
C PHE A 33 15.60 -8.23 -14.90
N PRO A 34 16.86 -7.92 -15.20
CA PRO A 34 17.78 -7.39 -14.22
C PRO A 34 17.32 -6.01 -13.72
N CYS A 35 17.77 -5.63 -12.53
CA CYS A 35 17.57 -4.28 -12.02
C CYS A 35 18.07 -3.24 -13.03
N GLY A 36 17.28 -2.17 -13.25
CA GLY A 36 17.59 -1.11 -14.22
C GLY A 36 17.12 -1.38 -15.66
N TRP A 37 16.63 -2.59 -15.99
CA TRP A 37 16.15 -2.88 -17.36
C TRP A 37 15.03 -1.93 -17.81
N GLY A 38 14.08 -1.62 -16.93
CA GLY A 38 12.98 -0.71 -17.26
C GLY A 38 13.46 0.69 -17.66
N GLU A 39 14.43 1.25 -16.93
CA GLU A 39 15.05 2.53 -17.27
C GLU A 39 15.79 2.46 -18.61
N MET A 40 16.54 1.37 -18.84
CA MET A 40 17.32 1.19 -20.07
C MET A 40 16.45 1.15 -21.33
N VAL A 41 15.28 0.51 -21.28
CA VAL A 41 14.39 0.39 -22.45
C VAL A 41 13.28 1.44 -22.48
N GLY A 42 13.23 2.34 -21.50
CA GLY A 42 12.17 3.35 -21.35
C GLY A 42 10.82 2.78 -20.91
N HIS A 43 10.80 1.60 -20.29
CA HIS A 43 9.60 1.00 -19.71
C HIS A 43 9.35 1.54 -18.30
N ALA A 44 8.21 2.20 -18.10
CA ALA A 44 7.82 2.76 -16.82
C ALA A 44 7.59 1.67 -15.77
N LEU A 45 8.45 1.64 -14.73
CA LEU A 45 8.29 0.73 -13.61
C LEU A 45 7.24 1.25 -12.63
N GLN A 46 6.40 0.34 -12.12
CA GLN A 46 5.49 0.64 -11.02
C GLN A 46 6.29 0.78 -9.72
N LYS A 47 5.96 1.79 -8.91
CA LYS A 47 6.55 1.95 -7.58
C LYS A 47 5.98 0.89 -6.62
N PRO A 48 6.74 0.46 -5.59
CA PRO A 48 6.19 -0.34 -4.50
C PRO A 48 4.94 0.32 -3.90
N VAL A 49 3.97 -0.50 -3.49
CA VAL A 49 2.78 0.00 -2.79
C VAL A 49 3.22 0.52 -1.42
N ARG A 50 2.70 1.68 -1.01
CA ARG A 50 2.92 2.17 0.36
C ARG A 50 1.94 1.45 1.27
N THR A 51 2.43 0.57 2.13
CA THR A 51 1.67 0.19 3.33
C THR A 51 1.86 1.33 4.32
N ASN A 52 0.95 2.31 4.31
CA ASN A 52 0.78 3.10 5.50
C ASN A 52 0.16 2.13 6.53
N PRO A 53 0.73 1.98 7.74
CA PRO A 53 -0.08 1.48 8.84
C PRO A 53 -1.35 2.34 8.84
N ILE A 54 -2.50 1.68 8.84
CA ILE A 54 -3.76 2.38 9.09
C ILE A 54 -3.64 2.88 10.53
N GLU A 55 -3.11 4.08 10.71
CA GLU A 55 -3.35 4.84 11.92
C GLU A 55 -4.83 5.21 11.81
N GLU A 56 -5.65 4.57 12.65
CA GLU A 56 -7.05 4.92 12.81
C GLU A 56 -7.07 6.43 13.13
N GLU A 57 -7.52 7.25 12.17
CA GLU A 57 -7.78 8.65 12.42
C GLU A 57 -8.92 8.69 13.44
N GLU A 58 -8.60 8.85 14.73
CA GLU A 58 -9.59 9.22 15.74
C GLU A 58 -10.18 10.56 15.28
N GLU A 59 -11.43 10.50 14.81
CA GLU A 59 -12.24 11.66 14.50
C GLU A 59 -12.41 12.47 15.80
N VAL A 60 -11.60 13.51 15.97
CA VAL A 60 -11.78 14.51 17.02
C VAL A 60 -13.07 15.25 16.69
N VAL A 61 -14.17 14.82 17.30
CA VAL A 61 -15.41 15.58 17.30
C VAL A 61 -15.14 16.84 18.12
N ASP A 62 -15.02 17.99 17.45
CA ASP A 62 -14.82 19.28 18.09
C ASP A 62 -16.00 19.58 19.03
N GLU A 63 -15.78 19.46 20.34
CA GLU A 63 -16.76 19.76 21.41
C GLU A 63 -17.30 21.21 21.33
N GLU A 64 -16.67 22.09 20.55
CA GLU A 64 -17.14 23.46 20.33
C GLU A 64 -18.41 23.55 19.46
N GLU A 65 -18.68 22.59 18.57
CA GLU A 65 -19.96 22.58 17.82
C GLU A 65 -21.16 22.19 18.72
N GLU A 66 -20.96 21.37 19.75
CA GLU A 66 -22.04 20.95 20.65
C GLU A 66 -22.49 22.11 21.59
N LEU A 67 -21.54 22.96 22.02
CA LEU A 67 -21.84 24.13 22.85
C LEU A 67 -22.56 25.25 22.10
N VAL A 68 -22.31 25.43 20.79
CA VAL A 68 -23.02 26.45 20.01
C VAL A 68 -24.48 26.04 19.75
N ASP A 69 -24.74 24.74 19.57
CA ASP A 69 -26.10 24.22 19.46
C ASP A 69 -26.87 24.36 20.80
N GLU A 70 -26.21 24.15 21.94
CA GLU A 70 -26.84 24.35 23.27
C GLU A 70 -27.20 25.83 23.53
N ILE A 71 -26.40 26.78 23.05
CA ILE A 71 -26.66 28.22 23.24
C ILE A 71 -27.85 28.70 22.38
N ILE A 72 -28.00 28.16 21.17
CA ILE A 72 -29.04 28.61 20.23
C ILE A 72 -30.45 28.23 20.74
N ASP A 73 -30.59 27.12 21.46
CA ASP A 73 -31.89 26.69 21.99
C ASP A 73 -32.41 27.55 23.18
N VAL A 74 -31.55 28.33 23.83
CA VAL A 74 -31.93 29.15 25.01
C VAL A 74 -32.26 30.61 24.63
N GLU A 75 -31.78 31.12 23.49
CA GLU A 75 -31.99 32.53 23.08
C GLU A 75 -33.17 32.77 22.12
N THR A 76 -33.94 31.75 21.74
CA THR A 76 -35.19 31.92 20.97
C THR A 76 -36.46 31.72 21.81
N VAL A 77 -36.77 32.68 22.69
CA VAL A 77 -38.15 33.01 23.15
C VAL A 77 -38.32 34.51 23.31
#